data_AF-A0A377UXN4-F1
#
_entry.id   AF-A0A377UXN4-F1
#
_cell.length_a   1.000
_cell.length_b   1.000
_cell.length_c   1.000
_cell.angle_alpha   90.00
_cell.angle_beta   90.00
_cell.angle_gamma   90.00
#
_symmetry.space_group_name_H-M   'P 1'
#
loop_
_entity.id
_entity.type
_entity.pdbx_description
1 polymer ?
#
loop_
_entity_poly.entity_id
_entity_poly.type
_entity_poly.pdbx_seq_one_letter_code
_entity_poly.pdbx_strand_id
1 'polypeptide(L)' 'MIEQDSDYALLTEIAVAYYDQEQTQEEIAKRFGISRIKVGRLLKKARQEGIVEISVKYHPVFSSRLSSSLFRTLALSAR' A
#
# COMPACT_ATOMS: atom_id res chain seq x y z
N MET A 1 11.63 19.28 15.60
CA MET A 1 11.53 17.88 15.10
C MET A 1 10.41 17.07 15.74
N ILE A 2 9.68 17.56 16.75
CA ILE A 2 8.72 16.74 17.53
C ILE A 2 7.36 16.49 16.82
N GLU A 3 6.94 17.36 15.90
CA GLU A 3 5.60 17.22 15.26
C GLU A 3 5.50 16.08 14.24
N GLN A 4 6.61 15.70 13.57
CA GLN A 4 6.56 14.63 12.57
C GLN A 4 6.32 13.25 13.18
N ASP A 5 6.84 13.00 14.39
CA ASP A 5 6.68 11.72 15.08
C ASP A 5 5.22 11.45 15.47
N SER A 6 4.49 12.49 15.89
CA SER A 6 3.06 12.37 16.22
C SER A 6 2.21 12.04 15.00
N ASP A 7 2.53 12.63 13.85
CA ASP A 7 1.82 12.37 12.60
C ASP A 7 2.10 10.95 12.08
N TYR A 8 3.36 10.49 12.17
CA TYR A 8 3.76 9.12 11.81
C TYR A 8 3.09 8.08 12.72
N ALA A 9 3.01 8.33 14.02
CA ALA A 9 2.35 7.45 14.97
C ALA A 9 0.86 7.27 14.62
N LEU A 10 0.14 8.37 14.38
CA LEU A 10 -1.29 8.31 14.02
C LEU A 10 -1.51 7.56 12.69
N LEU A 11 -0.68 7.82 11.69
CA LEU A 11 -0.76 7.13 10.40
C LEU A 11 -0.52 5.63 10.54
N THR A 12 0.43 5.25 11.41
CA THR A 12 0.75 3.85 11.71
C THR A 12 -0.42 3.17 12.41
N GLU A 13 -1.00 3.77 13.44
CA GLU A 13 -2.16 3.20 14.15
C GLU A 13 -3.37 3.00 13.23
N ILE A 14 -3.67 3.98 12.37
CA ILE A 14 -4.76 3.88 11.39
C ILE A 14 -4.47 2.79 10.36
N ALA A 15 -3.23 2.67 9.90
CA ALA A 15 -2.83 1.63 8.96
C ALA A 15 -2.94 0.23 9.56
N VAL A 16 -2.46 0.02 10.79
CA VAL A 16 -2.58 -1.25 11.52
C VAL A 16 -4.06 -1.62 11.71
N ALA A 17 -4.87 -0.68 12.17
CA ALA A 17 -6.31 -0.91 12.34
C ALA A 17 -6.97 -1.37 11.03
N TYR A 18 -6.60 -0.80 9.89
CA TYR A 18 -7.22 -1.12 8.60
C TYR A 18 -6.69 -2.39 7.94
N TYR A 19 -5.36 -2.55 7.88
CA TYR A 19 -4.71 -3.61 7.09
C TYR A 19 -4.41 -4.88 7.89
N ASP A 20 -4.13 -4.74 9.19
CA ASP A 20 -3.77 -5.87 10.07
C ASP A 20 -4.99 -6.35 10.88
N GLN A 21 -5.79 -5.42 11.40
CA GLN A 21 -6.97 -5.74 12.21
C GLN A 21 -8.27 -5.80 11.40
N GLU A 22 -8.21 -5.60 10.09
CA GLU A 22 -9.34 -5.62 9.15
C GLU A 22 -10.52 -4.70 9.54
N GLN A 23 -10.27 -3.66 10.35
CA GLN A 23 -11.32 -2.72 10.74
C GLN A 23 -11.76 -1.90 9.53
N THR A 24 -13.06 -1.67 9.40
CA THR A 24 -13.61 -0.79 8.38
C THR A 24 -13.22 0.67 8.66
N GLN A 25 -13.17 1.49 7.61
CA GLN A 25 -12.93 2.93 7.79
C GLN A 25 -13.97 3.63 8.67
N GLU A 26 -15.18 3.06 8.78
CA GLU A 26 -16.25 3.58 9.64
C GLU A 26 -15.99 3.26 11.12
N GLU A 27 -15.51 2.05 11.44
CA GLU A 27 -15.12 1.68 12.80
C GLU A 27 -13.90 2.47 13.26
N ILE A 28 -12.92 2.66 12.37
CA ILE A 28 -11.74 3.50 12.63
C ILE A 28 -12.18 4.96 12.83
N ALA A 29 -13.08 5.48 12.00
CA ALA A 29 -13.62 6.83 12.14
C ALA A 29 -14.23 7.07 13.53
N LYS A 30 -15.06 6.12 14.00
CA LYS A 30 -15.68 6.15 15.33
C LYS A 30 -14.64 6.09 16.44
N ARG A 31 -13.65 5.18 16.33
CA ARG A 31 -12.58 4.99 17.32
C ARG A 31 -11.72 6.24 17.52
N PHE A 32 -11.37 6.93 16.43
CA PHE A 32 -10.49 8.09 16.45
C PHE A 32 -11.24 9.44 16.47
N GLY A 33 -12.57 9.44 16.50
CA GLY A 33 -13.37 10.68 16.52
C GLY A 33 -13.20 11.55 15.27
N ILE A 34 -12.96 10.93 14.11
CA ILE A 34 -12.74 11.62 12.83
C ILE A 34 -13.70 11.14 11.76
N SER A 35 -13.88 11.90 10.68
CA SER A 35 -14.74 11.45 9.59
C SER A 35 -14.13 10.27 8.82
N ARG A 36 -14.98 9.37 8.30
CA ARG A 36 -14.58 8.29 7.38
C ARG A 36 -13.75 8.79 6.19
N ILE A 37 -14.10 9.96 5.65
CA ILE A 37 -13.33 10.62 4.57
C ILE A 37 -11.91 10.96 5.03
N LYS A 38 -11.74 11.45 6.27
CA LYS A 38 -10.42 11.75 6.84
C LYS A 38 -9.61 10.47 7.05
N VAL A 39 -10.23 9.37 7.51
CA VAL A 39 -9.57 8.04 7.59
C VAL A 39 -9.02 7.62 6.22
N GLY A 40 -9.83 7.71 5.17
CA GLY A 40 -9.39 7.38 3.81
C GLY A 40 -8.21 8.24 3.33
N ARG A 41 -8.19 9.54 3.66
CA ARG A 41 -7.06 10.43 3.38
C ARG A 41 -5.80 10.05 4.16
N LEU A 42 -5.93 9.67 5.42
CA LEU A 42 -4.82 9.24 6.27
C LEU A 42 -4.22 7.91 5.79
N LEU A 43 -5.05 6.93 5.42
CA LEU A 43 -4.56 5.69 4.79
C LEU A 43 -3.82 5.94 3.48
N LYS A 44 -4.26 6.93 2.69
CA LYS A 44 -3.53 7.36 1.48
C LYS A 44 -2.19 7.99 1.84
N LYS A 45 -2.15 8.88 2.84
CA LYS A 45 -0.90 9.50 3.34
C LYS A 45 0.07 8.44 3.85
N ALA A 46 -0.39 7.46 4.63
CA ALA A 46 0.43 6.35 5.12
C ALA A 46 1.14 5.58 3.99
N ARG A 47 0.48 5.37 2.84
CA ARG A 47 1.12 4.78 1.66
C ARG A 47 2.12 5.72 0.99
N GLN A 48 1.81 7.01 0.91
CA GLN A 48 2.70 8.01 0.28
C GLN A 48 3.99 8.22 1.08
N GLU A 49 3.89 8.16 2.40
CA GLU A 49 5.01 8.28 3.33
C GLU A 49 5.80 6.97 3.49
N GLY A 50 5.39 5.88 2.82
CA GLY A 50 6.06 4.58 2.89
C GLY A 50 5.82 3.79 4.18
N ILE A 51 4.91 4.23 5.04
CA ILE A 51 4.47 3.49 6.24
C ILE A 51 3.76 2.19 5.85
N VAL A 52 3.08 2.19 4.69
CA VAL A 52 2.40 1.02 4.14
C VAL A 52 2.93 0.71 2.75
N GLU A 53 3.47 -0.50 2.59
CA GLU A 53 3.79 -1.10 1.30
C GLU A 53 2.74 -2.16 0.94
N ILE A 54 2.20 -2.09 -0.28
CA ILE A 54 1.23 -3.08 -0.78
C ILE A 54 1.91 -3.89 -1.88
N SER A 55 2.08 -5.19 -1.64
CA SER A 55 2.58 -6.14 -2.63
C SER A 55 1.46 -7.01 -3.15
N VAL A 56 1.26 -7.01 -4.47
CA VAL A 56 0.26 -7.83 -5.15
C VAL A 56 0.96 -8.96 -5.89
N LYS A 57 0.63 -10.21 -5.55
CA LYS A 57 1.08 -11.38 -6.29
C LYS A 57 0.22 -11.54 -7.55
N TYR A 58 0.76 -11.13 -8.70
CA TYR A 58 0.08 -11.29 -9.98
C TYR A 58 -0.12 -12.76 -10.34
N HIS A 59 -1.29 -13.09 -10.89
CA HIS A 59 -1.54 -14.42 -11.43
C HIS A 59 -0.54 -14.74 -12.56
N PRO A 60 -0.01 -15.97 -12.65
CA PRO A 60 1.07 -16.33 -13.59
C PRO A 60 0.80 -15.95 -15.05
N VAL A 61 -0.46 -16.04 -15.49
CA VAL A 61 -0.90 -15.66 -16.85
C VAL A 61 -0.62 -14.19 -17.20
N PHE A 62 -0.62 -13.27 -16.22
CA PHE A 62 -0.24 -11.88 -16.47
C PHE A 62 1.28 -11.69 -16.46
N SER A 63 2.01 -12.50 -15.68
CA SER A 63 3.48 -12.44 -15.60
C SER A 63 4.20 -13.05 -16.82
N SER A 64 3.56 -14.00 -17.51
CA SER A 64 4.17 -14.71 -18.65
C SER A 64 4.42 -13.82 -19.87
N ARG A 65 3.64 -12.74 -20.06
CA ARG A 65 3.88 -11.76 -21.14
C ARG A 65 5.24 -11.07 -21.03
N LEU A 66 5.75 -10.87 -19.81
CA LEU A 66 7.05 -10.23 -19.58
C LEU A 66 8.21 -11.16 -19.95
N SER A 67 8.04 -12.47 -19.75
CA SER A 67 9.05 -13.47 -20.14
C SER A 67 9.12 -13.63 -21.66
N SER A 68 7.98 -13.62 -22.36
CA SER A 68 7.95 -13.81 -23.82
C SER A 68 8.69 -12.72 -24.61
N SER A 69 8.70 -11.46 -24.12
CA SER A 69 9.46 -10.39 -24.78
C SER A 69 10.97 -10.47 -24.49
N LEU A 70 11.37 -10.93 -23.30
CA LEU A 70 12.77 -11.13 -22.93
C LEU A 70 13.42 -12.28 -23.73
N PHE A 71 12.70 -13.39 -23.92
CA PHE A 71 13.20 -14.51 -24.73
C PHE A 71 13.41 -14.14 -26.20
N ARG A 72 12.60 -13.23 -26.76
CA ARG A 72 12.73 -12.82 -28.16
C ARG A 72 13.97 -11.98 -28.44
N THR A 73 14.37 -11.13 -27.50
CA THR A 73 15.54 -10.24 -27.66
C THR A 73 16.85 -10.98 -27.42
N LEU A 74 16.91 -11.84 -26.38
CA LEU A 74 18.11 -12.60 -26.04
C LEU A 74 18.45 -13.68 -27.09
N ALA A 75 17.47 -14.21 -27.81
CA ALA A 75 17.69 -15.18 -28.88
C ALA A 75 18.32 -14.60 -30.16
N LEU A 76 18.28 -13.26 -30.34
CA LEU A 76 18.78 -12.59 -31.55
C LEU A 76 20.19 -12.01 -31.39
N SER A 77 20.70 -11.88 -30.16
CA SER A 77 22.03 -11.33 -29.86
C SER A 77 23.11 -12.39 -29.67
N ALA A 78 22.78 -13.68 -29.78
CA ALA A 78 23.69 -14.81 -29.52
C ALA A 78 24.27 -15.43 -30.80
N ARG A 79 24.44 -14.64 -31.87
CA ARG A 79 25.03 -15.07 -33.14
C ARG A 79 26.37 -14.40 -33.40
#